data_AF-A0A956T0V8-F1
#
_entry.id   AF-A0A956T0V8-F1
#
_cell.length_a   1.000
_cell.length_b   1.000
_cell.length_c   1.000
_cell.angle_alpha   90.00
_cell.angle_beta   90.00
_cell.angle_gamma   90.00
#
_symmetry.space_group_name_H-M   'P 1'
#
loop_
_entity.id
_entity.type
_entity.pdbx_description
1 polymer ?
#
loop_
_entity_poly.entity_id
_entity_poly.type
_entity_poly.pdbx_seq_one_letter_code
_entity_poly.pdbx_strand_id
1 'polypeptide(L)'
;MRIGPLPKRTIPERLFQSGVGRSRTSGAIAPTGNSNQSERVTLSGRNGTFAPLKSLSGENLLRHTNRLGLDAANAAGLPASVARYFTPAEFYLLNSGDYHNAQHPINVAATVGEMAAKSGRSPERVQFLSQVALLHDADERIVLDGSGNFSTLQGAKPARVPVTLAFMDVNKESLTDRFGWSTDEFAEAKALIAATEHPLNDNAPGPGRIYGLEAYDGKNSQTVFKESLRQVASERRAALVEDAQLLRFADQSANYLQGLDPARATVSGLSAEIGVPAEALAKGTPSFLDGLGLDSEKFQDHPQAVFQGVRHDFSLQDTSTSYTADELLGFLSEEQRQNLNSVKQGLSS
;
A
#
# COMPACT_ATOMS: atom_id res chain seq x y z
N MET A 1 51.72 -34.24 10.01
CA MET A 1 51.42 -33.06 10.85
C MET A 1 49.95 -33.14 11.25
N ARG A 2 49.64 -33.37 12.54
CA ARG A 2 48.31 -33.25 13.15
C ARG A 2 48.15 -31.84 13.68
N ILE A 3 46.98 -31.20 13.55
CA ILE A 3 46.27 -30.44 14.62
C ILE A 3 44.76 -30.51 14.30
N GLY A 4 43.95 -30.84 15.31
CA GLY A 4 42.51 -31.15 15.22
C GLY A 4 41.55 -29.97 15.44
N PRO A 5 40.25 -30.24 15.70
CA PRO A 5 39.19 -29.23 15.72
C PRO A 5 39.07 -28.53 17.07
N LEU A 6 38.63 -27.26 17.05
CA LEU A 6 38.28 -26.47 18.23
C LEU A 6 36.78 -26.09 18.25
N PRO A 7 36.20 -25.85 19.44
CA PRO A 7 34.80 -26.15 19.75
C PRO A 7 33.86 -24.93 19.75
N LYS A 8 32.55 -25.24 19.73
CA LYS A 8 31.43 -24.34 20.04
C LYS A 8 31.56 -23.73 21.43
N ARG A 9 31.27 -22.44 21.56
CA ARG A 9 30.96 -21.78 22.85
C ARG A 9 29.54 -21.23 22.84
N THR A 10 28.78 -21.68 23.82
CA THR A 10 27.48 -21.22 24.31
C THR A 10 27.63 -20.10 25.38
N ILE A 11 26.47 -19.60 25.83
CA ILE A 11 26.14 -19.04 27.17
C ILE A 11 26.20 -17.48 27.30
N PRO A 12 25.31 -16.77 28.06
CA PRO A 12 24.02 -17.10 28.70
C PRO A 12 22.84 -16.11 28.48
N GLU A 13 21.65 -16.59 28.87
CA GLU A 13 20.46 -15.84 29.31
C GLU A 13 20.66 -14.94 30.56
N ARG A 14 19.73 -13.97 30.70
CA ARG A 14 19.28 -13.24 31.91
C ARG A 14 20.17 -12.14 32.48
N LEU A 15 19.64 -10.92 32.43
CA LEU A 15 19.77 -9.90 33.49
C LEU A 15 18.46 -9.09 33.57
N PHE A 16 17.47 -9.63 34.27
CA PHE A 16 16.51 -8.83 35.04
C PHE A 16 16.98 -8.87 36.49
N GLN A 17 17.40 -7.74 37.04
CA GLN A 17 17.35 -7.51 38.48
C GLN A 17 16.79 -6.11 38.75
N SER A 18 15.75 -6.14 39.57
CA SER A 18 15.06 -5.06 40.23
C SER A 18 15.96 -4.32 41.22
N GLY A 19 15.74 -3.02 41.35
CA GLY A 19 16.26 -2.19 42.42
C GLY A 19 15.18 -1.26 42.95
N VAL A 20 14.53 -1.69 44.03
CA VAL A 20 13.61 -0.89 44.87
C VAL A 20 14.43 -0.02 45.82
N GLY A 21 14.07 1.26 46.02
CA GLY A 21 14.61 2.02 47.16
C GLY A 21 14.36 3.53 47.22
N ARG A 22 13.17 3.92 47.74
CA ARG A 22 12.83 5.06 48.66
C ARG A 22 13.33 6.49 48.33
N SER A 23 12.45 7.46 48.05
CA SER A 23 11.55 8.26 48.94
C SER A 23 12.22 9.44 49.68
N ARG A 24 11.85 10.69 49.35
CA ARG A 24 11.01 11.57 50.20
C ARG A 24 10.73 12.99 49.60
N THR A 25 9.43 13.31 49.53
CA THR A 25 8.71 14.56 49.88
C THR A 25 9.18 15.94 49.38
N SER A 26 8.32 16.62 48.61
CA SER A 26 7.36 17.67 49.04
C SER A 26 6.92 18.46 47.80
N GLY A 27 5.64 18.51 47.45
CA GLY A 27 4.68 19.48 47.97
C GLY A 27 3.46 19.48 47.05
N ALA A 28 2.27 19.53 47.65
CA ALA A 28 0.99 19.46 46.99
C ALA A 28 0.60 20.80 46.36
N ILE A 29 0.06 20.77 45.13
CA ILE A 29 -1.06 21.64 44.70
C ILE A 29 -1.94 20.80 43.74
N ALA A 30 -3.23 20.73 44.04
CA ALA A 30 -4.30 20.33 43.14
C ALA A 30 -5.39 21.43 43.22
N PRO A 31 -6.44 21.42 42.39
CA PRO A 31 -6.47 21.29 40.92
C PRO A 31 -7.32 22.42 40.28
N THR A 32 -6.99 22.85 39.07
CA THR A 32 -7.91 23.54 38.16
C THR A 32 -7.57 23.05 36.76
N GLY A 33 -8.36 22.18 36.14
CA GLY A 33 -9.65 22.58 35.63
C GLY A 33 -9.43 23.26 34.28
N ASN A 34 -9.17 22.46 33.24
CA ASN A 34 -9.66 22.75 31.89
C ASN A 34 -9.66 21.47 31.06
N SER A 35 -10.87 21.06 30.73
CA SER A 35 -11.21 20.12 29.67
C SER A 35 -10.51 20.52 28.37
N ASN A 36 -9.68 19.63 27.84
CA ASN A 36 -9.45 19.34 26.42
C ASN A 36 -8.24 18.41 26.30
N GLN A 37 -8.38 17.17 26.79
CA GLN A 37 -7.49 16.09 26.39
C GLN A 37 -8.10 15.38 25.18
N SER A 38 -7.81 15.91 24.01
CA SER A 38 -7.77 15.15 22.77
C SER A 38 -6.33 15.20 22.27
N GLU A 39 -5.44 14.50 22.97
CA GLU A 39 -4.04 14.30 22.59
C GLU A 39 -3.87 12.96 21.87
N ARG A 40 -3.49 13.00 20.58
CA ARG A 40 -2.69 12.00 19.83
C ARG A 40 -2.41 12.56 18.42
N VAL A 41 -1.20 12.91 17.96
CA VAL A 41 0.19 12.37 17.95
C VAL A 41 0.51 11.58 16.65
N THR A 42 1.63 11.97 16.02
CA THR A 42 2.14 11.76 14.66
C THR A 42 2.85 10.43 14.38
N LEU A 43 3.03 10.16 13.09
CA LEU A 43 3.76 9.02 12.51
C LEU A 43 5.26 9.33 12.38
N SER A 44 6.07 8.36 12.83
CA SER A 44 7.55 8.28 12.79
C SER A 44 8.30 8.80 14.03
N GLY A 45 8.74 7.84 14.84
CA GLY A 45 9.57 8.07 16.02
C GLY A 45 10.97 8.56 15.67
N ARG A 46 11.28 9.80 16.07
CA ARG A 46 12.59 10.28 16.52
C ARG A 46 12.37 11.25 17.67
N ASN A 47 13.23 11.20 18.69
CA ASN A 47 13.26 12.21 19.75
C ASN A 47 13.60 13.57 19.15
N GLY A 48 12.56 14.34 18.89
CA GLY A 48 12.55 15.70 18.38
C GLY A 48 11.08 16.10 18.36
N THR A 49 10.75 17.22 18.96
CA THR A 49 9.38 17.73 19.02
C THR A 49 8.90 18.07 17.60
N PHE A 50 8.26 17.12 16.92
CA PHE A 50 7.56 17.35 15.67
C PHE A 50 6.05 17.46 15.94
N ALA A 51 5.49 18.60 15.55
CA ALA A 51 4.06 18.87 15.67
C ALA A 51 3.25 17.85 14.86
N PRO A 52 1.98 17.60 15.23
CA PRO A 52 1.09 16.72 14.47
C PRO A 52 1.02 17.19 13.01
N LEU A 53 0.89 16.27 12.06
CA LEU A 53 0.29 16.58 10.76
C LEU A 53 -1.17 16.99 11.03
N LYS A 54 -1.38 18.25 11.41
CA LYS A 54 -2.61 18.96 11.08
C LYS A 54 -2.71 18.81 9.58
N SER A 55 -3.68 18.02 9.12
CA SER A 55 -4.20 17.99 7.76
C SER A 55 -3.26 18.67 6.76
N LEU A 56 -2.58 17.86 5.96
CA LEU A 56 -2.10 18.30 4.66
C LEU A 56 -3.33 18.59 3.76
N SER A 57 -4.23 19.48 4.21
CA SER A 57 -4.92 20.37 3.32
C SER A 57 -3.86 20.88 2.35
N GLY A 58 -4.14 20.79 1.05
CA GLY A 58 -3.18 21.12 0.00
C GLY A 58 -2.44 22.44 0.27
N GLU A 59 -3.06 23.41 0.95
CA GLU A 59 -2.44 24.67 1.37
C GLU A 59 -1.19 24.59 2.26
N ASN A 60 -1.04 23.60 3.15
CA ASN A 60 0.17 23.46 3.98
C ASN A 60 1.27 22.69 3.24
N LEU A 61 0.88 21.71 2.42
CA LEU A 61 1.79 20.98 1.53
C LEU A 61 2.42 21.96 0.53
N LEU A 62 1.59 22.79 -0.12
CA LEU A 62 1.97 23.85 -1.07
C LEU A 62 2.83 24.95 -0.43
N ARG A 63 2.73 25.17 0.88
CA ARG A 63 3.55 26.16 1.61
C ARG A 63 4.92 25.63 2.04
N HIS A 64 5.14 24.32 2.08
CA HIS A 64 6.38 23.72 2.59
C HIS A 64 7.16 22.90 1.56
N THR A 65 6.58 22.62 0.40
CA THR A 65 7.36 22.09 -0.72
C THR A 65 8.21 23.20 -1.32
N ASN A 66 9.51 22.93 -1.48
CA ASN A 66 10.41 23.81 -2.22
C ASN A 66 9.80 24.10 -3.59
N ARG A 67 9.77 25.38 -3.97
CA ARG A 67 9.31 25.87 -5.27
C ARG A 67 9.85 25.05 -6.45
N LEU A 68 11.07 24.50 -6.34
CA LEU A 68 11.64 23.58 -7.34
C LEU A 68 10.91 22.23 -7.48
N GLY A 69 10.45 21.62 -6.38
CA GLY A 69 9.65 20.39 -6.40
C GLY A 69 8.23 20.65 -6.91
N LEU A 70 7.66 21.82 -6.59
CA LEU A 70 6.39 22.28 -7.16
C LEU A 70 6.49 22.56 -8.65
N ASP A 71 7.56 23.22 -9.09
CA ASP A 71 7.80 23.56 -10.50
C ASP A 71 8.07 22.31 -11.34
N ALA A 72 8.79 21.32 -10.78
CA ALA A 72 8.96 20.00 -11.43
C ALA A 72 7.64 19.21 -11.51
N ALA A 73 6.84 19.20 -10.44
CA ALA A 73 5.52 18.57 -10.44
C ALA A 73 4.54 19.25 -11.40
N ASN A 74 4.55 20.58 -11.46
CA ASN A 74 3.71 21.36 -12.38
C ASN A 74 4.18 21.22 -13.84
N ALA A 75 5.48 21.07 -14.09
CA ALA A 75 6.03 20.87 -15.44
C ALA A 75 5.79 19.45 -15.98
N ALA A 76 5.60 18.46 -15.11
CA ALA A 76 5.44 17.06 -15.51
C ALA A 76 4.08 16.74 -16.16
N GLY A 77 3.09 17.64 -16.06
CA GLY A 77 1.81 17.52 -16.76
C GLY A 77 1.06 16.23 -16.44
N LEU A 78 0.45 16.16 -15.26
CA LEU A 78 -0.37 14.99 -14.91
C LEU A 78 -1.52 14.80 -15.91
N PRO A 79 -1.90 13.54 -16.22
CA PRO A 79 -3.09 13.26 -17.01
C PRO A 79 -4.34 13.92 -16.40
N ALA A 80 -5.28 14.35 -17.24
CA ALA A 80 -6.52 15.00 -16.78
C ALA A 80 -7.31 14.13 -15.78
N SER A 81 -7.22 12.80 -15.89
CA SER A 81 -7.81 11.85 -14.97
C SER A 81 -7.28 11.97 -13.53
N VAL A 82 -6.03 12.40 -13.36
CA VAL A 82 -5.39 12.62 -12.06
C VAL A 82 -5.57 14.07 -11.61
N ALA A 83 -5.32 15.02 -12.51
CA ALA A 83 -5.39 16.46 -12.24
C ALA A 83 -6.80 16.93 -11.79
N ARG A 84 -7.83 16.13 -12.07
CA ARG A 84 -9.19 16.35 -11.56
C ARG A 84 -9.30 16.21 -10.04
N TYR A 85 -8.48 15.37 -9.41
CA TYR A 85 -8.59 15.03 -7.99
C TYR A 85 -7.40 15.50 -7.16
N PHE A 86 -6.22 15.57 -7.76
CA PHE A 86 -4.99 15.92 -7.06
C PHE A 86 -4.31 17.12 -7.70
N THR A 87 -3.71 17.94 -6.85
CA THR A 87 -2.66 18.84 -7.35
C THR A 87 -1.44 18.01 -7.74
N PRO A 88 -0.63 18.45 -8.73
CA PRO A 88 0.59 17.72 -9.08
C PRO A 88 1.50 17.45 -7.88
N ALA A 89 1.79 18.48 -7.07
CA ALA A 89 2.65 18.35 -5.90
C ALA A 89 2.14 17.29 -4.90
N GLU A 90 0.84 17.29 -4.61
CA GLU A 90 0.22 16.31 -3.73
C GLU A 90 0.37 14.89 -4.27
N PHE A 91 0.06 14.67 -5.55
CA PHE A 91 0.11 13.33 -6.12
C PHE A 91 1.54 12.74 -6.14
N TYR A 92 2.55 13.57 -6.44
CA TYR A 92 3.95 13.15 -6.38
C TYR A 92 4.43 12.87 -4.95
N LEU A 93 3.95 13.62 -3.96
CA LEU A 93 4.31 13.41 -2.56
C LEU A 93 3.71 12.12 -2.00
N LEU A 94 2.44 11.85 -2.33
CA LEU A 94 1.78 10.60 -1.95
C LEU A 94 2.37 9.38 -2.64
N ASN A 95 3.01 9.55 -3.81
CA ASN A 95 3.59 8.47 -4.61
C ASN A 95 5.07 8.74 -4.87
N SER A 96 5.84 8.91 -3.80
CA SER A 96 7.25 9.30 -3.84
C SER A 96 8.22 8.11 -3.80
N GLY A 97 7.74 6.89 -4.09
CA GLY A 97 8.58 5.70 -4.22
C GLY A 97 9.39 5.68 -5.51
N ASP A 98 10.34 4.74 -5.64
CA ASP A 98 11.09 4.54 -6.89
C ASP A 98 10.27 3.67 -7.86
N TYR A 99 9.77 2.52 -7.37
CA TYR A 99 8.83 1.66 -8.08
C TYR A 99 7.41 2.21 -7.97
N HIS A 100 6.98 2.51 -6.73
CA HIS A 100 5.67 3.09 -6.44
C HIS A 100 5.71 4.62 -6.60
N ASN A 101 6.23 5.07 -7.75
CA ASN A 101 6.23 6.49 -8.13
C ASN A 101 4.87 6.89 -8.71
N ALA A 102 4.66 8.18 -8.98
CA ALA A 102 3.39 8.70 -9.54
C ALA A 102 2.90 8.00 -10.83
N GLN A 103 3.77 7.39 -11.64
CA GLN A 103 3.35 6.69 -12.85
C GLN A 103 2.66 5.36 -12.53
N HIS A 104 3.06 4.68 -11.46
CA HIS A 104 2.49 3.40 -11.08
C HIS A 104 0.97 3.43 -10.83
N PRO A 105 0.42 4.26 -9.91
CA PRO A 105 -1.03 4.33 -9.67
C PRO A 105 -1.81 4.82 -10.90
N ILE A 106 -1.19 5.58 -11.80
CA ILE A 106 -1.80 5.96 -13.09
C ILE A 106 -1.99 4.72 -13.97
N ASN A 107 -0.95 3.88 -14.08
CA ASN A 107 -1.01 2.64 -14.84
C ASN A 107 -2.02 1.66 -14.22
N VAL A 108 -2.05 1.54 -12.89
CA VAL A 108 -3.03 0.69 -12.17
C VAL A 108 -4.45 1.19 -12.41
N ALA A 109 -4.70 2.50 -12.31
CA ALA A 109 -6.01 3.09 -12.54
C ALA A 109 -6.54 2.88 -13.96
N ALA A 110 -5.66 2.97 -14.96
CA ALA A 110 -6.01 2.67 -16.34
C ALA A 110 -6.32 1.17 -16.53
N THR A 111 -5.46 0.30 -16.00
CA THR A 111 -5.59 -1.15 -16.13
C THR A 111 -6.85 -1.67 -15.44
N VAL A 112 -7.09 -1.30 -14.19
CA VAL A 112 -8.30 -1.74 -13.46
C VAL A 112 -9.57 -1.19 -14.11
N GLY A 113 -9.52 0.03 -14.67
CA GLY A 113 -10.65 0.63 -15.36
C GLY A 113 -11.03 -0.15 -16.63
N GLU A 114 -10.04 -0.53 -17.44
CA GLU A 114 -10.26 -1.37 -18.63
C GLU A 114 -10.81 -2.75 -18.25
N MET A 115 -10.21 -3.39 -17.24
CA MET A 115 -10.65 -4.70 -16.77
C MET A 115 -12.08 -4.68 -16.22
N ALA A 116 -12.41 -3.67 -15.40
CA ALA A 116 -13.76 -3.50 -14.86
C ALA A 116 -14.81 -3.26 -15.95
N ALA A 117 -14.47 -2.48 -16.98
CA ALA A 117 -15.37 -2.28 -18.11
C ALA A 117 -15.62 -3.60 -18.87
N LYS A 118 -14.56 -4.39 -19.13
CA LYS A 118 -14.66 -5.69 -19.80
C LYS A 118 -15.37 -6.76 -18.97
N SER A 119 -15.30 -6.67 -17.65
CA SER A 119 -16.05 -7.55 -16.75
C SER A 119 -17.52 -7.13 -16.58
N GLY A 120 -17.96 -6.09 -17.29
CA GLY A 120 -19.36 -5.66 -17.34
C GLY A 120 -19.77 -4.71 -16.21
N ARG A 121 -18.81 -4.09 -15.50
CA ARG A 121 -19.12 -3.08 -14.48
C ARG A 121 -19.72 -1.82 -15.12
N SER A 122 -20.58 -1.13 -14.37
CA SER A 122 -21.16 0.14 -14.82
C SER A 122 -20.06 1.22 -14.96
N PRO A 123 -20.27 2.27 -15.79
CA PRO A 123 -19.33 3.37 -15.91
C PRO A 123 -18.96 4.03 -14.57
N GLU A 124 -19.93 4.17 -13.66
CA GLU A 124 -19.73 4.73 -12.32
C GLU A 124 -18.82 3.83 -11.50
N ARG A 125 -19.00 2.50 -11.60
CA ARG A 125 -18.15 1.55 -10.89
C ARG A 125 -16.73 1.50 -11.46
N VAL A 126 -16.59 1.57 -12.78
CA VAL A 126 -15.28 1.70 -13.45
C VAL A 126 -14.56 2.95 -12.94
N GLN A 127 -15.25 4.11 -12.92
CA GLN A 127 -14.68 5.35 -12.40
C GLN A 127 -14.27 5.22 -10.94
N PHE A 128 -15.12 4.62 -10.10
CA PHE A 128 -14.83 4.38 -8.69
C PHE A 128 -13.55 3.55 -8.52
N LEU A 129 -13.42 2.43 -9.23
CA LEU A 129 -12.22 1.57 -9.14
C LEU A 129 -10.95 2.28 -9.61
N SER A 130 -11.03 3.07 -10.68
CA SER A 130 -9.91 3.91 -11.11
C SER A 130 -9.53 4.97 -10.07
N GLN A 131 -10.51 5.57 -9.37
CA GLN A 131 -10.22 6.54 -8.29
C GLN A 131 -9.54 5.86 -7.09
N VAL A 132 -10.00 4.67 -6.70
CA VAL A 132 -9.38 3.87 -5.62
C VAL A 132 -7.95 3.50 -6.00
N ALA A 133 -7.70 3.09 -7.24
CA ALA A 133 -6.36 2.81 -7.75
C ALA A 133 -5.43 4.03 -7.73
N LEU A 134 -5.92 5.26 -7.90
CA LEU A 134 -5.08 6.46 -7.75
C LEU A 134 -4.63 6.71 -6.31
N LEU A 135 -5.28 6.09 -5.32
CA LEU A 135 -4.99 6.27 -3.89
C LEU A 135 -4.30 5.08 -3.23
N HIS A 136 -4.26 3.89 -3.86
CA HIS A 136 -3.86 2.66 -3.17
C HIS A 136 -2.47 2.71 -2.54
N ASP A 137 -1.59 3.52 -3.13
CA ASP A 137 -0.21 3.72 -2.73
C ASP A 137 0.06 5.05 -2.01
N ALA A 138 -0.97 5.75 -1.53
CA ALA A 138 -0.84 7.04 -0.86
C ALA A 138 -0.11 6.95 0.50
N ASP A 139 1.21 6.74 0.42
CA ASP A 139 2.18 6.61 1.49
C ASP A 139 3.28 7.65 1.25
N GLU A 140 3.20 8.77 1.97
CA GLU A 140 4.21 9.83 1.91
C GLU A 140 5.54 9.28 2.47
N ARG A 141 6.51 9.04 1.57
CA ARG A 141 7.86 8.56 1.96
C ARG A 141 8.86 9.70 2.08
N ILE A 142 8.39 10.93 1.89
CA ILE A 142 9.13 12.15 2.13
C ILE A 142 8.74 12.67 3.52
N VAL A 143 9.71 12.76 4.43
CA VAL A 143 9.55 13.38 5.74
C VAL A 143 10.07 14.79 5.67
N LEU A 144 9.19 15.76 5.89
CA LEU A 144 9.57 17.15 6.14
C LEU A 144 9.99 17.30 7.60
N ASP A 145 11.19 17.83 7.84
CA ASP A 145 11.53 18.33 9.16
C ASP A 145 10.82 19.68 9.42
N GLY A 146 10.66 20.06 10.68
CA GLY A 146 10.04 21.33 11.10
C GLY A 146 10.87 22.56 10.73
N SER A 147 11.98 22.38 10.00
CA SER A 147 12.81 23.45 9.41
C SER A 147 12.60 23.57 7.90
N GLY A 148 11.70 22.77 7.31
CA GLY A 148 11.41 22.76 5.87
C GLY A 148 12.41 21.97 5.03
N ASN A 149 13.35 21.23 5.63
CA ASN A 149 14.16 20.27 4.88
C ASN A 149 13.36 18.99 4.68
N PHE A 150 13.50 18.38 3.50
CA PHE A 150 12.90 17.09 3.21
C PHE A 150 13.96 15.99 3.30
N SER A 151 13.57 14.84 3.80
CA SER A 151 14.35 13.61 3.71
C SER A 151 13.44 12.51 3.21
N THR A 152 13.88 11.68 2.28
CA THR A 152 13.20 10.41 2.06
C THR A 152 13.42 9.53 3.29
N LEU A 153 12.40 8.78 3.71
CA LEU A 153 12.56 7.75 4.74
C LEU A 153 13.77 6.90 4.35
N GLN A 154 14.87 7.04 5.10
CA GLN A 154 16.12 6.33 4.78
C GLN A 154 15.86 4.82 4.81
N GLY A 155 16.11 4.19 3.67
CA GLY A 155 15.83 2.78 3.43
C GLY A 155 14.49 2.60 2.74
N ALA A 156 14.55 2.42 1.42
CA ALA A 156 13.93 1.29 0.71
C ALA A 156 12.80 0.59 1.49
N LYS A 157 11.57 1.11 1.38
CA LYS A 157 10.37 0.44 1.86
C LYS A 157 9.31 0.47 0.78
N PRO A 158 8.67 -0.68 0.47
CA PRO A 158 7.50 -0.73 -0.40
C PRO A 158 6.38 0.17 0.15
N ALA A 159 5.41 0.51 -0.71
CA ALA A 159 4.18 1.15 -0.24
C ALA A 159 3.59 0.34 0.89
N ARG A 160 3.19 1.00 1.98
CA ARG A 160 2.59 0.32 3.13
C ARG A 160 1.10 0.59 3.13
N VAL A 161 0.32 -0.44 2.80
CA VAL A 161 -1.14 -0.37 2.83
C VAL A 161 -1.68 0.18 4.16
N PRO A 162 -1.16 -0.21 5.35
CA PRO A 162 -1.59 0.40 6.61
C PRO A 162 -1.43 1.93 6.67
N VAL A 163 -0.39 2.49 6.05
CA VAL A 163 -0.15 3.94 6.02
C VAL A 163 -1.17 4.60 5.11
N THR A 164 -1.44 4.05 3.93
CA THR A 164 -2.51 4.50 3.04
C THR A 164 -3.86 4.51 3.77
N LEU A 165 -4.21 3.42 4.44
CA LEU A 165 -5.49 3.29 5.14
C LEU A 165 -5.64 4.30 6.29
N ALA A 166 -4.55 4.57 7.01
CA ALA A 166 -4.54 5.59 8.06
C ALA A 166 -4.61 7.01 7.50
N PHE A 167 -3.92 7.28 6.38
CA PHE A 167 -4.06 8.53 5.64
C PHE A 167 -5.52 8.74 5.23
N MET A 168 -6.20 7.71 4.73
CA MET A 168 -7.62 7.79 4.39
C MET A 168 -8.47 8.13 5.62
N ASP A 169 -8.25 7.47 6.75
CA ASP A 169 -9.02 7.73 7.98
C ASP A 169 -8.88 9.18 8.47
N VAL A 170 -7.66 9.72 8.45
CA VAL A 170 -7.39 11.12 8.84
C VAL A 170 -8.02 12.11 7.86
N ASN A 171 -8.12 11.76 6.57
CA ASN A 171 -8.59 12.64 5.51
C ASN A 171 -10.01 12.27 5.01
N LYS A 172 -10.79 11.52 5.79
CA LYS A 172 -12.09 10.97 5.36
C LYS A 172 -12.99 12.02 4.72
N GLU A 173 -13.27 13.12 5.42
CA GLU A 173 -14.17 14.18 4.94
C GLU A 173 -13.67 14.82 3.63
N SER A 174 -12.37 15.14 3.57
CA SER A 174 -11.77 15.74 2.38
C SER A 174 -11.75 14.78 1.18
N LEU A 175 -11.51 13.49 1.41
CA LEU A 175 -11.53 12.47 0.35
C LEU A 175 -12.97 12.21 -0.14
N THR A 176 -13.95 12.10 0.77
CA THR A 176 -15.35 11.93 0.37
C THR A 176 -15.84 13.11 -0.46
N ASP A 177 -15.51 14.34 -0.06
CA ASP A 177 -15.90 15.54 -0.81
C ASP A 177 -15.19 15.62 -2.17
N ARG A 178 -13.88 15.35 -2.19
CA ARG A 178 -13.04 15.40 -3.41
C ARG A 178 -13.50 14.43 -4.48
N PHE A 179 -13.79 13.19 -4.09
CA PHE A 179 -14.19 12.14 -5.02
C PHE A 179 -15.70 12.05 -5.24
N GLY A 180 -16.49 12.76 -4.42
CA GLY A 180 -17.94 12.65 -4.39
C GLY A 180 -18.42 11.30 -3.84
N TRP A 181 -17.63 10.66 -2.97
CA TRP A 181 -17.95 9.36 -2.39
C TRP A 181 -18.93 9.49 -1.24
N SER A 182 -19.90 8.57 -1.22
CA SER A 182 -20.70 8.27 -0.05
C SER A 182 -19.86 7.66 1.08
N THR A 183 -20.44 7.59 2.29
CA THR A 183 -19.79 6.89 3.42
C THR A 183 -19.55 5.41 3.10
N ASP A 184 -20.45 4.78 2.36
CA ASP A 184 -20.32 3.38 1.96
C ASP A 184 -19.20 3.20 0.92
N GLU A 185 -19.10 4.08 -0.07
CA GLU A 185 -18.01 4.05 -1.05
C GLU A 185 -16.65 4.29 -0.41
N PHE A 186 -16.57 5.13 0.61
CA PHE A 186 -15.34 5.29 1.39
C PHE A 186 -14.95 3.99 2.13
N ALA A 187 -15.91 3.30 2.74
CA ALA A 187 -15.66 2.01 3.39
C ALA A 187 -15.23 0.94 2.38
N GLU A 188 -15.82 0.93 1.19
CA GLU A 188 -15.43 0.07 0.08
C GLU A 188 -14.02 0.37 -0.43
N ALA A 189 -13.68 1.64 -0.62
CA ALA A 189 -12.36 2.07 -1.05
C ALA A 189 -11.28 1.56 -0.08
N LYS A 190 -11.52 1.67 1.24
CA LYS A 190 -10.61 1.12 2.26
C LYS A 190 -10.47 -0.39 2.15
N ALA A 191 -11.56 -1.13 1.96
CA ALA A 191 -11.50 -2.58 1.83
C ALA A 191 -10.79 -3.02 0.54
N LEU A 192 -10.95 -2.30 -0.57
CA LEU A 192 -10.24 -2.55 -1.81
C LEU A 192 -8.73 -2.31 -1.67
N ILE A 193 -8.34 -1.19 -1.05
CA ILE A 193 -6.92 -0.88 -0.78
C ILE A 193 -6.31 -1.89 0.20
N ALA A 194 -7.06 -2.34 1.21
CA ALA A 194 -6.60 -3.40 2.10
C ALA A 194 -6.28 -4.72 1.36
N ALA A 195 -6.91 -4.97 0.20
CA ALA A 195 -6.70 -6.17 -0.61
C ALA A 195 -5.53 -6.06 -1.60
N THR A 196 -4.87 -4.91 -1.73
CA THR A 196 -3.69 -4.76 -2.63
C THR A 196 -2.40 -5.21 -1.97
N GLU A 197 -2.34 -5.28 -0.64
CA GLU A 197 -1.13 -5.72 0.10
C GLU A 197 -0.63 -7.10 -0.37
N HIS A 198 0.66 -7.23 -0.67
CA HIS A 198 1.24 -8.45 -1.21
C HIS A 198 2.36 -9.02 -0.33
N PRO A 199 2.24 -10.29 0.11
CA PRO A 199 1.14 -11.23 -0.13
C PRO A 199 -0.12 -10.93 0.71
N LEU A 200 -1.31 -11.27 0.19
CA LEU A 200 -2.58 -11.17 0.93
C LEU A 200 -2.83 -12.48 1.69
N ASN A 201 -2.18 -12.68 2.82
CA ASN A 201 -2.31 -13.92 3.58
C ASN A 201 -2.41 -13.70 5.10
N ASP A 202 -2.84 -14.73 5.80
CA ASP A 202 -2.95 -14.78 7.26
C ASP A 202 -1.72 -15.37 7.96
N ASN A 203 -0.83 -16.01 7.18
CA ASN A 203 0.32 -16.76 7.67
C ASN A 203 1.58 -15.91 7.90
N ALA A 204 1.68 -14.75 7.25
CA ALA A 204 2.75 -13.82 7.50
C ALA A 204 2.41 -12.97 8.75
N PRO A 205 3.34 -12.81 9.71
CA PRO A 205 3.16 -11.81 10.74
C PRO A 205 2.98 -10.44 10.06
N GLY A 206 2.00 -9.65 10.55
CA GLY A 206 1.81 -8.29 10.08
C GLY A 206 3.10 -7.47 10.17
N PRO A 207 3.16 -6.30 9.50
CA PRO A 207 4.35 -5.45 9.42
C PRO A 207 4.77 -4.86 10.77
N GLY A 208 5.22 -5.71 11.70
CA GLY A 208 5.58 -5.37 13.07
C GLY A 208 4.61 -4.38 13.73
N ARG A 209 5.14 -3.56 14.62
CA ARG A 209 4.44 -2.38 15.13
C ARG A 209 4.71 -1.22 14.16
N ILE A 210 3.67 -0.70 13.52
CA ILE A 210 3.74 0.56 12.79
C ILE A 210 3.39 1.67 13.78
N TYR A 211 4.38 2.11 14.56
CA TYR A 211 4.22 3.12 15.60
C TYR A 211 3.36 4.30 15.14
N GLY A 212 2.21 4.48 15.81
CA GLY A 212 1.22 5.53 15.50
C GLY A 212 -0.03 5.02 14.76
N LEU A 213 -0.07 3.75 14.34
CA LEU A 213 -1.19 3.13 13.62
C LEU A 213 -1.78 1.94 14.40
N GLU A 214 -2.29 2.20 15.61
CA GLU A 214 -2.80 1.12 16.50
C GLU A 214 -3.90 0.26 15.88
N ALA A 215 -4.69 0.81 14.95
CA ALA A 215 -5.73 0.07 14.25
C ALA A 215 -5.18 -1.05 13.34
N TYR A 216 -3.91 -0.95 12.93
CA TYR A 216 -3.26 -1.84 11.96
C TYR A 216 -2.03 -2.57 12.54
N ASP A 217 -1.55 -2.16 13.70
CA ASP A 217 -0.39 -2.75 14.39
C ASP A 217 -0.51 -4.26 14.58
N GLY A 218 0.49 -5.02 14.10
CA GLY A 218 0.58 -6.46 14.27
C GLY A 218 -0.45 -7.29 13.51
N LYS A 219 -1.35 -6.65 12.74
CA LYS A 219 -2.35 -7.35 11.92
C LYS A 219 -1.74 -7.77 10.59
N ASN A 220 -2.00 -9.01 10.19
CA ASN A 220 -1.67 -9.47 8.84
C ASN A 220 -2.62 -8.85 7.81
N SER A 221 -2.21 -8.86 6.54
CA SER A 221 -2.91 -8.21 5.43
C SER A 221 -4.33 -8.76 5.25
N GLN A 222 -4.51 -10.08 5.32
CA GLN A 222 -5.83 -10.70 5.20
C GLN A 222 -6.77 -10.30 6.34
N THR A 223 -6.26 -10.12 7.56
CA THR A 223 -7.05 -9.66 8.72
C THR A 223 -7.53 -8.23 8.51
N VAL A 224 -6.64 -7.33 8.06
CA VAL A 224 -7.00 -5.94 7.76
C VAL A 224 -8.06 -5.88 6.65
N PHE A 225 -7.94 -6.70 5.62
CA PHE A 225 -8.94 -6.82 4.57
C PHE A 225 -10.29 -7.31 5.11
N LYS A 226 -10.32 -8.42 5.85
CA LYS A 226 -11.55 -8.98 6.44
C LYS A 226 -12.23 -7.98 7.39
N GLU A 227 -11.48 -7.28 8.22
CA GLU A 227 -12.04 -6.25 9.10
C GLU A 227 -12.62 -5.06 8.32
N SER A 228 -11.94 -4.61 7.26
CA SER A 228 -12.44 -3.55 6.39
C SER A 228 -13.71 -3.99 5.66
N LEU A 229 -13.77 -5.23 5.17
CA LEU A 229 -14.94 -5.80 4.51
C LEU A 229 -16.17 -5.90 5.43
N ARG A 230 -15.98 -6.09 6.75
CA ARG A 230 -17.08 -6.07 7.74
C ARG A 230 -17.74 -4.70 7.85
N GLN A 231 -17.03 -3.62 7.52
CA GLN A 231 -17.58 -2.26 7.54
C GLN A 231 -18.43 -1.95 6.30
N VAL A 232 -18.33 -2.78 5.26
CA VAL A 232 -19.14 -2.66 4.05
C VAL A 232 -20.49 -3.34 4.24
N ALA A 233 -21.54 -2.75 3.66
CA ALA A 233 -22.89 -3.31 3.62
C ALA A 233 -22.88 -4.73 3.04
N SER A 234 -23.58 -5.67 3.69
CA SER A 234 -23.52 -7.10 3.41
C SER A 234 -23.77 -7.46 1.93
N GLU A 235 -24.74 -6.79 1.33
CA GLU A 235 -25.21 -6.97 -0.04
C GLU A 235 -24.19 -6.51 -1.09
N ARG A 236 -23.19 -5.69 -0.70
CA ARG A 236 -22.13 -5.20 -1.60
C ARG A 236 -20.84 -6.02 -1.51
N ARG A 237 -20.67 -6.83 -0.46
CA ARG A 237 -19.41 -7.55 -0.17
C ARG A 237 -18.99 -8.52 -1.28
N ALA A 238 -19.94 -9.24 -1.89
CA ALA A 238 -19.62 -10.18 -2.96
C ALA A 238 -19.02 -9.49 -4.20
N ALA A 239 -19.67 -8.42 -4.67
CA ALA A 239 -19.14 -7.61 -5.77
C ALA A 239 -17.79 -6.96 -5.40
N LEU A 240 -17.62 -6.53 -4.15
CA LEU A 240 -16.37 -5.95 -3.69
C LEU A 240 -15.20 -6.96 -3.68
N VAL A 241 -15.46 -8.23 -3.38
CA VAL A 241 -14.44 -9.30 -3.44
C VAL A 241 -14.00 -9.57 -4.88
N GLU A 242 -14.89 -9.45 -5.86
CA GLU A 242 -14.51 -9.52 -7.28
C GLU A 242 -13.71 -8.30 -7.70
N ASP A 243 -14.14 -7.11 -7.30
CA ASP A 243 -13.43 -5.87 -7.61
C ASP A 243 -12.04 -5.81 -6.96
N ALA A 244 -11.87 -6.41 -5.77
CA ALA A 244 -10.59 -6.58 -5.11
C ALA A 244 -9.63 -7.45 -5.93
N GLN A 245 -10.13 -8.51 -6.58
CA GLN A 245 -9.31 -9.34 -7.48
C GLN A 245 -8.86 -8.56 -8.71
N LEU A 246 -9.74 -7.74 -9.30
CA LEU A 246 -9.39 -6.89 -10.44
C LEU A 246 -8.33 -5.85 -10.06
N LEU A 247 -8.52 -5.14 -8.94
CA LEU A 247 -7.59 -4.11 -8.48
C LEU A 247 -6.22 -4.72 -8.13
N ARG A 248 -6.21 -5.85 -7.42
CA ARG A 248 -4.98 -6.57 -7.07
C ARG A 248 -4.22 -7.04 -8.30
N PHE A 249 -4.92 -7.62 -9.28
CA PHE A 249 -4.29 -8.04 -10.53
C PHE A 249 -3.72 -6.86 -11.30
N ALA A 250 -4.45 -5.74 -11.36
CA ALA A 250 -4.00 -4.51 -12.00
C ALA A 250 -2.73 -3.96 -11.32
N ASP A 251 -2.71 -3.88 -9.99
CA ASP A 251 -1.54 -3.47 -9.21
C ASP A 251 -0.29 -4.31 -9.54
N GLN A 252 -0.42 -5.64 -9.52
CA GLN A 252 0.68 -6.55 -9.82
C GLN A 252 1.22 -6.45 -11.27
N SER A 253 0.34 -6.15 -12.23
CA SER A 253 0.64 -6.30 -13.66
C SER A 253 0.95 -4.98 -14.38
N ALA A 254 0.39 -3.86 -13.95
CA ALA A 254 0.27 -2.64 -14.74
C ALA A 254 1.59 -2.11 -15.32
N ASN A 255 2.69 -2.19 -14.56
CA ASN A 255 4.00 -1.72 -15.01
C ASN A 255 4.67 -2.62 -16.07
N TYR A 256 4.20 -3.86 -16.23
CA TYR A 256 4.71 -4.82 -17.22
C TYR A 256 3.88 -4.82 -18.51
N LEU A 257 2.68 -4.24 -18.49
CA LEU A 257 1.78 -4.21 -19.64
C LEU A 257 2.23 -3.27 -20.77
N GLN A 258 3.23 -2.41 -20.50
CA GLN A 258 3.76 -1.43 -21.47
C GLN A 258 4.99 -1.93 -22.23
N GLY A 259 5.39 -3.19 -22.04
CA GLY A 259 6.49 -3.83 -22.75
C GLY A 259 7.82 -3.83 -21.98
N LEU A 260 8.88 -4.27 -22.67
CA LEU A 260 10.15 -4.67 -22.05
C LEU A 260 10.92 -3.52 -21.40
N ASP A 261 11.00 -2.36 -22.05
CA ASP A 261 11.80 -1.25 -21.52
C ASP A 261 11.18 -0.64 -20.25
N PRO A 262 9.86 -0.35 -20.20
CA PRO A 262 9.19 0.00 -18.95
C PRO A 262 9.34 -1.08 -17.87
N ALA A 263 9.27 -2.37 -18.23
CA ALA A 263 9.49 -3.46 -17.28
C ALA A 263 10.91 -3.47 -16.69
N ARG A 264 11.95 -3.16 -17.49
CA ARG A 264 13.33 -3.03 -16.98
C ARG A 264 13.47 -1.86 -16.02
N ALA A 265 12.88 -0.70 -16.36
CA ALA A 265 12.86 0.45 -15.46
C ALA A 265 12.14 0.12 -14.14
N THR A 266 11.04 -0.63 -14.24
CA THR A 266 10.26 -1.13 -13.10
C THR A 266 11.09 -2.06 -12.20
N VAL A 267 11.80 -3.03 -12.78
CA VAL A 267 12.71 -3.92 -12.04
C VAL A 267 13.84 -3.12 -11.36
N SER A 268 14.40 -2.12 -12.05
CA SER A 268 15.42 -1.25 -11.48
C SER A 268 14.87 -0.39 -10.33
N GLY A 269 13.66 0.15 -10.47
CA GLY A 269 12.99 0.92 -9.42
C GLY A 269 12.70 0.05 -8.20
N LEU A 270 12.17 -1.17 -8.41
CA LEU A 270 11.91 -2.11 -7.32
C LEU A 270 13.21 -2.52 -6.63
N SER A 271 14.27 -2.79 -7.41
CA SER A 271 15.61 -3.10 -6.90
C SER A 271 16.12 -2.04 -5.94
N ALA A 272 16.04 -0.75 -6.32
CA ALA A 272 16.41 0.37 -5.47
C ALA A 272 15.52 0.43 -4.21
N GLU A 273 14.22 0.18 -4.38
CA GLU A 273 13.22 0.32 -3.33
C GLU A 273 13.21 -0.80 -2.29
N ILE A 274 13.69 -2.01 -2.61
CA ILE A 274 13.77 -3.12 -1.63
C ILE A 274 15.20 -3.57 -1.33
N GLY A 275 16.20 -2.94 -1.96
CA GLY A 275 17.62 -3.25 -1.75
C GLY A 275 18.04 -4.63 -2.26
N VAL A 276 17.35 -5.16 -3.26
CA VAL A 276 17.67 -6.44 -3.92
C VAL A 276 18.35 -6.16 -5.26
N PRO A 277 19.41 -6.88 -5.68
CA PRO A 277 20.06 -6.65 -6.97
C PRO A 277 19.08 -6.75 -8.15
N ALA A 278 19.16 -5.81 -9.09
CA ALA A 278 18.28 -5.72 -10.24
C ALA A 278 18.34 -6.99 -11.11
N GLU A 279 19.51 -7.62 -11.23
CA GLU A 279 19.70 -8.87 -11.97
C GLU A 279 18.96 -10.04 -11.32
N ALA A 280 18.92 -10.09 -9.98
CA ALA A 280 18.19 -11.12 -9.26
C ALA A 280 16.67 -10.94 -9.43
N LEU A 281 16.19 -9.70 -9.39
CA LEU A 281 14.78 -9.39 -9.67
C LEU A 281 14.42 -9.69 -11.11
N ALA A 282 15.21 -9.25 -12.09
CA ALA A 282 14.99 -9.53 -13.50
C ALA A 282 14.86 -11.03 -13.78
N LYS A 283 15.73 -11.85 -13.16
CA LYS A 283 15.68 -13.31 -13.26
C LYS A 283 14.41 -13.91 -12.64
N GLY A 284 13.87 -13.30 -11.59
CA GLY A 284 12.64 -13.73 -10.93
C GLY A 284 11.36 -13.23 -11.61
N THR A 285 11.41 -12.13 -12.36
CA THR A 285 10.25 -11.51 -12.99
C THR A 285 9.44 -12.45 -13.88
N PRO A 286 10.02 -13.30 -14.76
CA PRO A 286 9.23 -14.23 -15.56
C PRO A 286 8.34 -15.15 -14.73
N SER A 287 8.89 -15.75 -13.66
CA SER A 287 8.11 -16.61 -12.75
C SER A 287 7.07 -15.84 -11.95
N PHE A 288 7.35 -14.59 -11.58
CA PHE A 288 6.35 -13.70 -10.99
C PHE A 288 5.19 -13.45 -11.97
N LEU A 289 5.49 -13.19 -13.25
CA LEU A 289 4.48 -12.93 -14.28
C LEU A 289 3.67 -14.18 -14.67
N ASP A 290 4.22 -15.38 -14.50
CA ASP A 290 3.45 -16.63 -14.58
C ASP A 290 2.49 -16.80 -13.39
N GLY A 291 2.74 -16.06 -12.31
CA GLY A 291 1.97 -16.05 -11.08
C GLY A 291 1.00 -14.89 -10.88
N LEU A 292 0.71 -14.09 -11.91
CA LEU A 292 -0.21 -12.96 -11.78
C LEU A 292 -1.61 -13.43 -11.36
N GLY A 293 -2.22 -12.70 -10.42
CA GLY A 293 -3.51 -13.09 -9.83
C GLY A 293 -3.42 -14.24 -8.82
N LEU A 294 -2.20 -14.69 -8.47
CA LEU A 294 -1.97 -15.73 -7.46
C LEU A 294 -1.38 -15.12 -6.18
N ASP A 295 -1.76 -15.68 -5.02
CA ASP A 295 -1.49 -15.12 -3.69
C ASP A 295 -0.50 -15.95 -2.82
N SER A 296 0.61 -16.43 -3.40
CA SER A 296 1.62 -17.17 -2.62
C SER A 296 3.05 -16.81 -2.98
N GLU A 297 3.89 -16.56 -1.97
CA GLU A 297 5.36 -16.37 -2.11
C GLU A 297 6.10 -17.64 -2.57
N LYS A 298 5.44 -18.80 -2.54
CA LYS A 298 5.95 -20.09 -3.02
C LYS A 298 4.78 -20.81 -3.68
N PHE A 299 4.79 -20.94 -5.00
CA PHE A 299 3.75 -21.59 -5.84
C PHE A 299 3.50 -23.08 -5.52
N GLN A 300 3.11 -23.43 -4.29
CA GLN A 300 2.80 -24.80 -3.88
C GLN A 300 1.53 -24.95 -3.05
N ASP A 301 0.81 -23.88 -2.71
CA ASP A 301 -0.55 -23.99 -2.14
C ASP A 301 -1.54 -23.16 -2.98
N HIS A 302 -2.71 -23.75 -3.24
CA HIS A 302 -3.59 -23.39 -4.35
C HIS A 302 -4.08 -21.92 -4.34
N PRO A 303 -3.94 -21.21 -5.48
CA PRO A 303 -4.07 -19.75 -5.60
C PRO A 303 -5.49 -19.15 -5.46
N GLN A 304 -6.52 -19.98 -5.36
CA GLN A 304 -7.90 -19.53 -5.16
C GLN A 304 -8.27 -19.40 -3.66
N ALA A 305 -7.44 -19.91 -2.76
CA ALA A 305 -7.80 -20.13 -1.36
C ALA A 305 -8.06 -18.84 -0.56
N VAL A 306 -7.39 -17.73 -0.87
CA VAL A 306 -7.53 -16.48 -0.10
C VAL A 306 -8.92 -15.87 -0.30
N PHE A 307 -9.29 -15.58 -1.55
CA PHE A 307 -10.62 -15.01 -1.84
C PHE A 307 -11.74 -16.02 -1.63
N GLN A 308 -11.53 -17.32 -1.92
CA GLN A 308 -12.50 -18.37 -1.55
C GLN A 308 -12.68 -18.46 -0.03
N GLY A 309 -11.60 -18.37 0.75
CA GLY A 309 -11.64 -18.37 2.20
C GLY A 309 -12.37 -17.14 2.75
N VAL A 310 -12.15 -15.95 2.18
CA VAL A 310 -12.92 -14.75 2.54
C VAL A 310 -14.41 -14.93 2.21
N ARG A 311 -14.77 -15.51 1.06
CA ARG A 311 -16.18 -15.76 0.73
C ARG A 311 -16.82 -16.74 1.71
N HIS A 312 -16.13 -17.82 2.03
CA HIS A 312 -16.54 -18.81 3.02
C HIS A 312 -16.79 -18.14 4.39
N ASP A 313 -15.83 -17.35 4.88
CA ASP A 313 -15.91 -16.66 6.19
C ASP A 313 -17.09 -15.69 6.29
N PHE A 314 -17.56 -15.14 5.15
CA PHE A 314 -18.68 -14.20 5.09
C PHE A 314 -19.97 -14.83 4.58
N SER A 315 -20.00 -16.15 4.34
CA SER A 315 -21.16 -16.85 3.78
C SER A 315 -21.70 -16.20 2.50
N LEU A 316 -20.79 -15.67 1.67
CA LEU A 316 -21.16 -15.04 0.41
C LEU A 316 -21.56 -16.15 -0.57
N GLN A 317 -22.79 -16.11 -1.09
CA GLN A 317 -23.31 -17.14 -1.98
C GLN A 317 -22.34 -17.41 -3.15
N ASP A 318 -22.20 -18.68 -3.50
CA ASP A 318 -21.35 -19.19 -4.60
C ASP A 318 -21.86 -18.82 -6.00
N THR A 319 -22.89 -17.97 -6.10
CA THR A 319 -23.53 -17.61 -7.37
C THR A 319 -22.75 -16.59 -8.19
N SER A 320 -21.69 -16.00 -7.63
CA SER A 320 -20.76 -15.16 -8.39
C SER A 320 -19.38 -15.82 -8.39
N THR A 321 -18.86 -16.18 -9.56
CA THR A 321 -17.57 -16.86 -9.68
C THR A 321 -16.44 -15.88 -9.33
N SER A 322 -15.58 -16.24 -8.38
CA SER A 322 -14.26 -15.58 -8.29
C SER A 322 -13.53 -15.77 -9.62
N TYR A 323 -12.79 -14.77 -10.07
CA TYR A 323 -12.06 -14.87 -11.32
C TYR A 323 -10.89 -15.83 -11.17
N THR A 324 -10.76 -16.73 -12.12
CA THR A 324 -9.53 -17.49 -12.36
C THR A 324 -8.45 -16.57 -12.93
N ALA A 325 -7.18 -16.98 -12.83
CA ALA A 325 -6.08 -16.24 -13.44
C ALA A 325 -6.25 -16.10 -14.97
N ASP A 326 -6.79 -17.13 -15.63
CA ASP A 326 -7.08 -17.10 -17.06
C ASP A 326 -8.18 -16.08 -17.40
N GLU A 327 -9.23 -15.96 -16.58
CA GLU A 327 -10.26 -14.94 -16.76
C GLU A 327 -9.69 -13.52 -16.58
N LEU A 328 -8.82 -13.31 -15.57
CA LEU A 328 -8.15 -12.02 -15.37
C LEU A 328 -7.25 -11.64 -16.56
N LEU A 329 -6.48 -12.59 -17.09
CA LEU A 329 -5.70 -12.40 -18.32
C LEU A 329 -6.58 -12.17 -19.55
N GLY A 330 -7.78 -12.76 -19.57
CA GLY A 330 -8.80 -12.56 -20.60
C GLY A 330 -9.30 -11.12 -20.67
N PHE A 331 -9.27 -10.39 -19.55
CA PHE A 331 -9.62 -8.97 -19.51
C PHE A 331 -8.53 -8.04 -20.05
N LEU A 332 -7.31 -8.51 -20.27
CA LEU A 332 -6.27 -7.71 -20.93
C LEU A 332 -6.56 -7.55 -22.43
N SER A 333 -6.03 -6.51 -23.05
CA SER A 333 -6.00 -6.39 -24.51
C SER A 333 -5.00 -7.40 -25.11
N GLU A 334 -5.13 -7.67 -26.41
CA GLU A 334 -4.18 -8.55 -27.10
C GLU A 334 -2.76 -7.98 -27.06
N GLU A 335 -2.62 -6.67 -27.24
CA GLU A 335 -1.34 -5.96 -27.13
C GLU A 335 -0.73 -6.10 -25.73
N GLN A 336 -1.53 -5.93 -24.67
CA GLN A 336 -1.06 -6.10 -23.28
C GLN A 336 -0.57 -7.52 -23.01
N ARG A 337 -1.27 -8.54 -23.51
CA ARG A 337 -0.82 -9.95 -23.40
C ARG A 337 0.47 -10.19 -24.18
N GLN A 338 0.60 -9.63 -25.37
CA GLN A 338 1.84 -9.71 -26.16
C GLN A 338 2.99 -9.04 -25.43
N ASN A 339 2.78 -7.87 -24.84
CA ASN A 339 3.77 -7.17 -24.04
C ASN A 339 4.23 -8.00 -22.83
N LEU A 340 3.30 -8.63 -22.09
CA LEU A 340 3.67 -9.55 -21.01
C LEU A 340 4.55 -10.71 -21.50
N ASN A 341 4.20 -11.32 -22.63
CA ASN A 341 5.00 -12.39 -23.21
C ASN A 341 6.40 -11.91 -23.65
N SER A 342 6.49 -10.71 -24.23
CA SER A 342 7.77 -10.08 -24.59
C SER A 342 8.62 -9.77 -23.36
N VAL A 343 8.02 -9.32 -22.26
CA VAL A 343 8.73 -9.10 -20.98
C VAL A 343 9.29 -10.41 -20.44
N LYS A 344 8.47 -11.48 -20.39
CA LYS A 344 8.90 -12.81 -19.95
C LYS A 344 10.11 -13.31 -20.74
N GLN A 345 10.08 -13.17 -22.06
CA GLN A 345 11.17 -13.58 -22.93
C GLN A 345 12.41 -12.69 -22.76
N GLY A 346 12.23 -11.37 -22.74
CA GLY A 346 13.32 -10.39 -22.73
C GLY A 346 14.04 -10.21 -21.40
N LEU A 347 13.47 -10.66 -20.28
CA LEU A 347 14.12 -10.71 -18.97
C LEU A 347 14.68 -12.11 -18.63
N SER A 348 14.40 -13.12 -19.45
CA SER A 348 14.96 -14.48 -19.31
C SER A 348 16.33 -14.64 -19.99
N SER A 349 16.66 -13.74 -20.92
CA SER A 349 17.88 -13.76 -21.76
C SER A 349 19.01 -12.93 -21.17
#